data_AF-A0A659UTI3-F1
#
_entry.id   AF-A0A659UTI3-F1
#
_cell.length_a   1.000
_cell.length_b   1.000
_cell.length_c   1.000
_cell.angle_alpha   90.00
_cell.angle_beta   90.00
_cell.angle_gamma   90.00
#
_symmetry.space_group_name_H-M   'P 1'
#
loop_
_entity.id
_entity.type
_entity.pdbx_description
1 polymer ?
#
loop_
_entity_poly.entity_id
_entity_poly.type
_entity_poly.pdbx_seq_one_letter_code
_entity_poly.pdbx_strand_id
1 'polypeptide(L)'
;AALVCLAAATIGLTAGLYAMQYRSYYAEWHAPAFTLTWGFQLVFTVAVASYQFVVLGIRLYFPLGFVALFAAGLWFARHQR
;
A
#
# COMPACT_ATOMS: atom_id res chain seq x y z
N ALA A 1 4.03 16.76 -5.98
CA ALA A 1 4.11 16.24 -4.60
C ALA A 1 2.78 15.65 -4.12
N ALA A 2 1.67 16.41 -4.12
CA ALA A 2 0.39 15.98 -3.54
C ALA A 2 -0.11 14.59 -3.99
N LEU A 3 -0.11 14.28 -5.29
CA LEU A 3 -0.56 12.97 -5.80
C LEU A 3 0.35 11.81 -5.39
N VAL A 4 1.66 12.04 -5.31
CA VAL A 4 2.62 11.04 -4.83
C VAL A 4 2.42 10.78 -3.35
N CYS A 5 2.23 11.84 -2.55
CA CYS A 5 1.93 11.73 -1.13
C CYS A 5 0.60 10.99 -0.90
N LEU A 6 -0.43 11.31 -1.68
CA LEU A 6 -1.73 10.63 -1.61
C LEU A 6 -1.57 9.14 -1.94
N ALA A 7 -0.90 8.80 -3.05
CA ALA A 7 -0.66 7.41 -3.43
C ALA A 7 0.14 6.65 -2.35
N ALA A 8 1.21 7.25 -1.83
CA ALA A 8 2.02 6.64 -0.77
C ALA A 8 1.21 6.44 0.52
N ALA A 9 0.38 7.42 0.91
CA ALA A 9 -0.48 7.31 2.09
C ALA A 9 -1.56 6.23 1.90
N THR A 10 -2.20 6.17 0.73
CA THR A 10 -3.20 5.14 0.42
C THR A 10 -2.59 3.75 0.45
N ILE A 11 -1.45 3.54 -0.23
CA ILE A 11 -0.75 2.26 -0.25
C ILE A 11 -0.29 1.87 1.17
N GLY A 12 0.33 2.79 1.91
CA GLY A 12 0.82 2.53 3.26
C GLY A 12 -0.29 2.21 4.26
N LEU A 13 -1.40 2.97 4.22
CA LEU A 13 -2.53 2.75 5.12
C LEU A 13 -3.22 1.41 4.84
N THR A 14 -3.47 1.10 3.56
CA THR A 14 -4.12 -0.17 3.17
C THR A 14 -3.23 -1.37 3.46
N ALA A 15 -1.92 -1.27 3.20
CA ALA A 15 -0.93 -2.27 3.60
C ALA A 15 -0.93 -2.52 5.11
N GLY A 16 -0.93 -1.46 5.92
CA GLY A 16 -0.91 -1.54 7.37
C GLY A 16 -2.17 -2.21 7.94
N LEU A 17 -3.35 -1.76 7.49
CA LEU A 17 -4.63 -2.36 7.89
C LEU A 17 -4.69 -3.84 7.52
N TYR A 18 -4.28 -4.18 6.29
CA TYR A 18 -4.24 -5.56 5.84
C TYR A 18 -3.26 -6.41 6.64
N ALA A 19 -2.06 -5.90 6.95
CA ALA A 19 -1.07 -6.61 7.76
C ALA A 19 -1.62 -6.95 9.16
N MET A 20 -2.32 -6.01 9.79
CA MET A 20 -2.98 -6.26 11.08
C MET A 20 -4.07 -7.32 10.96
N GLN A 21 -4.93 -7.22 9.94
CA GLN A 21 -5.99 -8.19 9.69
C GLN A 21 -5.42 -9.59 9.43
N TYR A 22 -4.45 -9.71 8.53
CA TYR A 22 -3.82 -10.97 8.16
C TYR A 22 -3.13 -11.63 9.35
N ARG A 23 -2.39 -10.84 10.16
CA ARG A 23 -1.74 -11.34 11.37
C ARG A 23 -2.75 -11.82 12.42
N SER A 24 -3.87 -11.14 12.55
CA SER A 24 -4.94 -11.48 13.50
C SER A 24 -5.68 -12.74 13.07
N TYR A 25 -6.00 -12.84 11.78
CA TYR A 25 -6.70 -13.99 11.20
C TYR A 25 -5.92 -15.30 11.37
N TYR A 26 -4.60 -15.27 11.14
CA TYR A 26 -3.74 -16.44 11.29
C TYR A 26 -3.07 -16.55 12.67
N ALA A 27 -3.60 -15.89 13.70
CA ALA A 27 -2.92 -15.80 14.99
C ALA A 27 -2.65 -17.16 15.64
N GLU A 28 -3.57 -18.11 15.50
CA GLU A 28 -3.46 -19.47 16.02
C GLU A 28 -2.32 -20.29 15.39
N TRP A 29 -1.83 -19.89 14.21
CA TRP A 29 -0.73 -20.58 13.52
C TRP A 29 0.65 -19.99 13.82
N HIS A 30 0.69 -18.94 14.64
CA HIS A 30 1.93 -18.31 15.05
C HIS A 30 2.44 -18.89 16.37
N ALA A 31 3.75 -18.76 16.60
CA ALA A 31 4.35 -19.09 17.89
C ALA A 31 3.72 -18.26 19.03
N PRO A 32 3.85 -18.67 20.30
CA PRO A 32 3.42 -17.86 21.44
C PRO A 32 4.03 -16.45 21.39
N ALA A 33 3.24 -15.46 21.83
CA ALA A 33 3.67 -14.06 21.84
C ALA A 33 4.98 -13.88 22.62
N PHE A 34 5.78 -12.91 22.19
CA PHE A 34 7.07 -12.56 22.80
C PHE A 34 8.17 -13.64 22.75
N THR A 35 7.99 -14.67 21.92
CA THR A 35 9.11 -15.56 21.53
C THR A 35 9.90 -14.96 20.36
N LEU A 36 11.17 -15.34 20.22
CA LEU A 36 12.00 -14.92 19.06
C LEU A 36 11.33 -15.29 17.73
N THR A 37 10.80 -16.51 17.63
CA THR A 37 10.08 -17.01 16.46
C THR A 37 8.86 -16.15 16.14
N TRP A 38 8.07 -15.78 17.15
CA TRP A 38 6.93 -14.88 16.97
C TRP A 38 7.37 -13.51 16.43
N GLY A 39 8.49 -12.99 16.94
CA GLY A 39 9.08 -11.74 16.46
C GLY A 39 9.43 -11.80 14.98
N PHE A 40 10.12 -12.86 14.54
CA PHE A 40 10.39 -13.08 13.12
C PHE A 40 9.12 -13.20 12.29
N GLN A 41 8.16 -14.01 12.74
CA GLN A 41 6.89 -14.18 12.02
C GLN A 41 6.12 -12.86 11.88
N LEU A 42 6.12 -12.00 12.91
CA LEU A 42 5.51 -10.67 12.84
C LEU A 42 6.19 -9.80 11.78
N VAL A 43 7.53 -9.70 11.82
CA VAL A 43 8.29 -8.88 10.87
C VAL A 43 8.06 -9.33 9.43
N PHE A 44 8.19 -10.64 9.16
CA PHE A 44 8.00 -11.17 7.81
C PHE A 44 6.55 -11.05 7.33
N THR A 45 5.57 -11.25 8.21
CA THR A 45 4.16 -11.05 7.87
C THR A 45 3.88 -9.62 7.43
N VAL A 46 4.33 -8.63 8.22
CA VAL A 46 4.13 -7.21 7.91
C VAL A 46 4.89 -6.83 6.64
N ALA A 47 6.12 -7.32 6.46
CA ALA A 47 6.93 -7.03 5.28
C ALA A 47 6.31 -7.58 3.99
N VAL A 48 5.86 -8.85 3.99
CA VAL A 48 5.22 -9.48 2.83
C VAL A 48 3.89 -8.81 2.50
N ALA A 49 3.05 -8.53 3.50
CA ALA A 49 1.80 -7.80 3.32
C ALA A 49 2.04 -6.41 2.69
N SER A 50 3.03 -5.68 3.21
CA SER A 50 3.40 -4.37 2.67
C SER A 50 3.90 -4.45 1.23
N TYR A 51 4.73 -5.44 0.93
CA TYR A 51 5.25 -5.67 -0.43
C TYR A 51 4.13 -5.93 -1.44
N GLN A 52 3.14 -6.75 -1.10
CA GLN A 52 2.00 -7.04 -1.97
C GLN A 52 1.25 -5.76 -2.37
N PHE A 53 0.95 -4.90 -1.40
CA PHE A 53 0.24 -3.65 -1.62
C PHE A 53 1.08 -2.61 -2.36
N VAL A 54 2.39 -2.57 -2.14
CA VAL A 54 3.29 -1.70 -2.92
C VAL A 54 3.31 -2.13 -4.38
N VAL A 55 3.48 -3.43 -4.66
CA VAL A 55 3.54 -3.95 -6.04
C VAL A 55 2.19 -3.78 -6.76
N LEU A 56 1.09 -4.16 -6.11
CA LEU A 56 -0.25 -4.03 -6.68
C LEU A 56 -0.67 -2.56 -6.81
N GLY A 57 -0.40 -1.75 -5.78
CA GLY A 57 -0.75 -0.34 -5.73
C GLY A 57 -0.03 0.48 -6.78
N ILE A 58 1.30 0.32 -6.91
CA ILE A 58 2.08 1.03 -7.94
C ILE A 58 1.59 0.65 -9.35
N ARG A 59 1.28 -0.62 -9.59
CA ARG A 59 0.71 -1.08 -10.87
C ARG A 59 -0.65 -0.45 -11.18
N LEU A 60 -1.45 -0.08 -10.18
CA LEU A 60 -2.70 0.61 -10.42
C LEU A 60 -2.46 2.06 -10.90
N TYR A 61 -1.43 2.71 -10.37
CA TYR A 61 -1.04 4.07 -10.76
C TYR A 61 -0.23 4.12 -12.06
N PHE A 62 0.42 3.03 -12.47
CA PHE A 62 1.20 2.94 -13.70
C PHE A 62 0.55 1.95 -14.69
N PRO A 63 0.08 2.36 -15.89
CA PRO A 63 0.22 3.69 -16.51
C PRO A 63 -0.99 4.62 -16.31
N LEU A 64 -2.09 4.15 -15.74
CA LEU A 64 -3.37 4.88 -15.70
C LEU A 64 -3.28 6.23 -14.97
N GLY A 65 -2.44 6.34 -13.95
CA GLY A 65 -2.18 7.60 -13.23
C GLY A 65 -1.55 8.67 -14.13
N PHE A 66 -0.69 8.30 -15.08
CA PHE A 66 -0.15 9.24 -16.07
C PHE A 66 -1.21 9.72 -17.05
N VAL A 67 -2.10 8.83 -17.47
CA VAL A 67 -3.24 9.18 -18.33
C VAL A 67 -4.16 10.18 -17.63
N ALA A 68 -4.49 9.93 -16.36
CA ALA A 68 -5.31 10.84 -15.56
C ALA A 68 -4.63 12.21 -15.35
N LEU A 69 -3.32 12.22 -15.07
CA LEU A 69 -2.52 13.45 -14.97
C LEU A 69 -2.51 14.25 -16.27
N PHE A 70 -2.31 13.58 -17.41
CA PHE A 70 -2.32 14.21 -18.72
C PHE A 70 -3.70 14.78 -19.08
N ALA A 71 -4.77 14.02 -18.84
CA ALA A 71 -6.14 14.47 -19.05
C ALA A 71 -6.49 15.67 -18.17
N ALA A 72 -6.12 15.64 -16.88
CA ALA A 72 -6.30 16.77 -15.98
C ALA A 72 -5.50 18.00 -16.44
N GLY A 73 -4.25 17.81 -16.91
CA GLY A 73 -3.43 18.89 -17.46
C GLY A 73 -4.07 19.55 -18.68
N LEU A 74 -4.61 18.76 -19.62
CA LEU A 74 -5.36 19.27 -20.76
C LEU A 74 -6.63 20.01 -20.34
N TRP A 75 -7.35 19.49 -19.35
CA TRP A 75 -8.55 20.14 -18.82
C TRP A 75 -8.25 21.53 -18.25
N PHE A 76 -7.24 21.63 -17.40
CA PHE A 76 -6.81 22.91 -16.81
C PHE A 76 -6.30 23.88 -17.88
N ALA A 77 -5.50 23.41 -18.83
CA ALA A 77 -5.01 24.25 -19.94
C ALA A 77 -6.15 24.80 -20.82
N ARG A 78 -7.26 24.07 -20.94
CA ARG A 78 -8.46 24.51 -21.67
C ARG A 78 -9.35 25.47 -20.88
N HIS A 79 -9.34 25.41 -19.55
CA HIS A 79 -10.10 26.30 -18.67
C HIS A 79 -9.35 27.59 -18.28
N GLN A 80 -8.05 27.70 -18.61
CA GLN A 80 -7.28 28.95 -18.44
C GLN A 80 -7.37 29.90 -19.66
N ARG A 81 -8.25 29.63 -20.61
CA ARG A 81 -8.68 30.57 -21.67
C ARG A 81 -10.13 30.96 -21.44
#